data_AF-A0A536T7R2-F1
#
_entry.id   AF-A0A536T7R2-F1
#
_cell.length_a   1.000
_cell.length_b   1.000
_cell.length_c   1.000
_cell.angle_alpha   90.00
_cell.angle_beta   90.00
_cell.angle_gamma   90.00
#
_symmetry.space_group_name_H-M   'P 1'
#
loop_
_entity.id
_entity.type
_entity.pdbx_description
1 polymer ?
#
loop_
_entity_poly.entity_id
_entity_poly.type
_entity_poly.pdbx_seq_one_letter_code
_entity_poly.pdbx_strand_id
1 'polypeptide(L)' 'TLSEPDLLAALKSEIAGFKVPKRVHFVADLPRNAMGKVQKNVLRETYSGRRDSPI' A
#
# COMPACT_ATOMS: atom_id res chain seq x y z
N THR A 1 -3.21 -18.31 -3.48
CA THR A 1 -2.51 -17.30 -2.65
C THR A 1 -2.36 -16.05 -3.48
N LEU A 2 -2.69 -14.86 -2.95
CA LEU A 2 -2.61 -13.60 -3.68
C LEU A 2 -1.23 -12.99 -3.47
N SER A 3 -0.54 -12.60 -4.56
CA SER A 3 0.80 -12.01 -4.47
C SER A 3 0.81 -10.53 -4.86
N GLU A 4 1.86 -9.82 -4.44
CA GLU A 4 2.10 -8.42 -4.82
C GLU A 4 2.17 -8.19 -6.34
N PRO A 5 2.93 -8.96 -7.14
CA PRO A 5 2.99 -8.74 -8.59
C PRO A 5 1.64 -8.95 -9.29
N ASP A 6 0.80 -9.88 -8.80
CA ASP A 6 -0.54 -10.10 -9.34
C ASP A 6 -1.43 -8.84 -9.17
N LEU A 7 -1.39 -8.23 -7.99
CA LEU A 7 -2.13 -6.99 -7.70
C LEU A 7 -1.60 -5.81 -8.51
N LEU A 8 -0.29 -5.67 -8.65
CA LEU A 8 0.30 -4.59 -9.45
C LEU A 8 -0.04 -4.74 -10.94
N ALA A 9 -0.03 -5.97 -11.47
CA ALA A 9 -0.42 -6.24 -12.86
C ALA A 9 -1.90 -5.91 -13.10
N ALA A 10 -2.78 -6.31 -12.19
CA ALA A 10 -4.20 -5.97 -12.26
C ALA A 10 -4.45 -4.46 -12.19
N LEU A 11 -3.73 -3.73 -11.33
CA LEU A 11 -3.89 -2.27 -11.24
C LEU A 11 -3.36 -1.55 -12.48
N LYS A 12 -2.32 -2.06 -13.14
CA LYS A 12 -1.79 -1.45 -14.37
C LYS A 12 -2.78 -1.45 -15.54
N SER A 13 -3.74 -2.38 -15.58
CA SER A 13 -4.79 -2.38 -16.61
C SER A 13 -5.96 -1.46 -16.28
N GLU A 14 -6.20 -1.16 -15.00
CA GLU A 14 -7.37 -0.41 -14.52
C GLU A 14 -7.11 1.09 -14.34
N ILE A 15 -5.88 1.49 -14.01
CA ILE A 15 -5.53 2.88 -13.72
C ILE A 15 -4.28 3.34 -14.45
N ALA A 16 -4.17 4.65 -14.67
CA ALA A 16 -2.98 5.24 -15.26
C ALA A 16 -1.72 4.89 -14.46
N GLY A 17 -0.62 4.58 -15.16
CA GLY A 17 0.59 4.03 -14.56
C GLY A 17 1.17 4.83 -13.39
N PHE A 18 1.05 6.16 -13.39
CA PHE A 18 1.52 7.02 -12.29
C PHE A 18 0.70 6.90 -11.00
N LYS A 19 -0.51 6.30 -11.07
CA LYS A 19 -1.37 6.02 -9.92
C LYS A 19 -1.16 4.62 -9.36
N VAL A 20 -0.46 3.74 -10.08
CA VAL A 20 -0.14 2.40 -9.60
C VAL A 20 0.84 2.53 -8.44
N PRO A 21 0.57 1.92 -7.27
CA PRO A 21 1.46 1.99 -6.13
C PRO A 21 2.79 1.30 -6.46
N LYS A 22 3.89 1.79 -5.89
CA LYS A 22 5.20 1.16 -6.08
C LYS A 22 5.37 -0.14 -5.29
N ARG A 23 4.60 -0.33 -4.21
CA ARG A 23 4.64 -1.50 -3.33
C ARG A 23 3.28 -1.82 -2.73
N VAL A 24 3.06 -3.08 -2.39
CA VAL A 24 1.89 -3.58 -1.66
C VAL A 24 2.34 -4.31 -0.39
N HIS A 25 1.72 -3.97 0.74
CA HIS A 25 1.98 -4.63 2.02
C HIS A 25 0.75 -5.41 2.45
N PHE A 26 0.92 -6.73 2.63
CA PHE A 26 -0.08 -7.57 3.26
C PHE A 26 0.13 -7.53 4.78
N VAL A 27 -0.91 -7.13 5.49
CA VAL A 27 -0.94 -7.08 6.96
C VAL A 27 -2.12 -7.89 7.46
N ALA A 28 -1.99 -8.48 8.64
CA ALA A 28 -3.10 -9.19 9.28
C ALA A 28 -4.26 -8.21 9.57
N ASP A 29 -3.93 -7.02 10.06
CA ASP A 29 -4.91 -5.98 10.38
C ASP A 29 -4.37 -4.57 10.11
N LEU A 30 -5.29 -3.65 9.81
CA LEU A 30 -4.98 -2.23 9.71
C LEU A 30 -5.02 -1.59 11.10
N PRO A 31 -4.07 -0.69 11.43
CA PRO A 31 -4.12 0.04 12.69
C PRO A 31 -5.37 0.91 12.72
N ARG A 32 -6.21 0.73 13.74
CA ARG A 32 -7.45 1.47 13.93
C ARG A 32 -7.45 2.22 15.27
N ASN A 33 -8.22 3.29 15.36
CA ASN A 33 -8.46 4.00 16.62
C ASN A 33 -9.62 3.34 17.40
N ALA A 34 -9.93 3.83 18.60
CA ALA A 34 -11.02 3.32 19.43
C ALA A 34 -12.41 3.37 18.73
N MET A 35 -12.59 4.25 17.75
CA MET A 35 -13.81 4.33 16.94
C MET A 35 -13.73 3.50 15.63
N GLY A 36 -12.70 2.66 15.47
CA GLY A 36 -12.52 1.80 14.29
C GLY A 36 -11.97 2.49 13.03
N LYS A 37 -11.64 3.78 13.07
CA LYS A 37 -11.05 4.49 11.91
C LYS A 37 -9.60 4.10 11.70
N VAL A 38 -9.21 3.90 10.44
CA VAL A 38 -7.80 3.57 10.09
C VAL A 38 -6.89 4.75 10.41
N GLN A 39 -5.82 4.49 11.16
CA GLN A 39 -4.82 5.47 11.57
C GLN A 39 -3.74 5.63 10.49
N LYS A 40 -4.02 6.47 9.48
CA LYS A 40 -3.10 6.71 8.36
C LYS A 40 -1.76 7.34 8.77
N ASN A 41 -1.70 8.09 9.88
CA ASN A 41 -0.46 8.64 10.41
C ASN A 41 0.50 7.51 10.83
N VAL A 42 0.03 6.53 11.59
CA VAL A 42 0.82 5.36 11.99
C VAL A 42 1.30 4.57 10.78
N LEU A 43 0.43 4.37 9.78
CA LEU A 43 0.83 3.74 8.52
C LEU A 43 1.93 4.55 7.80
N ARG A 44 1.79 5.87 7.73
CA ARG A 44 2.81 6.72 7.11
C ARG A 44 4.11 6.64 7.87
N GLU A 45 4.12 6.72 9.20
CA GLU A 45 5.34 6.59 10.02
C GLU A 45 6.02 5.25 9.77
N THR A 46 5.26 4.15 9.85
CA THR A 46 5.73 2.77 9.64
C THR A 46 6.38 2.57 8.27
N TYR A 47 5.84 3.20 7.23
CA TYR A 47 6.29 3.03 5.84
C TYR A 47 7.02 4.27 5.24
N SER A 48 7.28 5.31 6.04
CA SER A 48 7.79 6.62 5.57
C SER A 48 9.21 6.57 5.03
N GLY A 49 10.07 5.76 5.65
CA GLY A 49 11.49 5.62 5.29
C GLY A 49 11.73 4.78 4.04
N ARG A 50 10.69 4.25 3.39
CA ARG A 50 10.83 3.29 2.28
C ARG A 50 10.49 3.89 0.92
N ARG A 51 10.65 5.21 0.76
CA ARG A 51 10.41 5.95 -0.49
C ARG A 51 11.41 5.67 -1.61
N ASP A 52 12.32 4.74 -1.41
CA ASP A 52 13.38 4.49 -2.38
C ASP A 52 12.94 3.40 -3.36
N SER A 53 12.51 3.87 -4.53
CA SER A 53 12.91 3.26 -5.78
C SER A 53 13.02 4.36 -6.83
N PRO A 54 14.23 4.62 -7.36
CA PRO A 54 14.39 5.39 -8.57
C PRO A 54 13.67 4.60 -9.68
N ILE A 55 12.85 5.30 -10.45
CA ILE A 55 12.45 4.82 -11.77
C ILE A 55 13.52 5.36 -12.72
#